data_AF-A0A7H4N595-F1
#
_entry.id   AF-A0A7H4N595-F1
#
_cell.length_a   1.000
_cell.length_b   1.000
_cell.length_c   1.000
_cell.angle_alpha   90.00
_cell.angle_beta   90.00
_cell.angle_gamma   90.00
#
_symmetry.space_group_name_H-M   'P 1'
#
loop_
_entity.id
_entity.type
_entity.pdbx_description
1 polymer ?
#
loop_
_entity_poly.entity_id
_entity_poly.type
_entity_poly.pdbx_seq_one_letter_code
_entity_poly.pdbx_strand_id
1 'polypeptide(L)' 'MVTIKDIALALGISHVTVSRALNNPEKVQAKTREKILAKAKELHYVPNAAARDMKKIPATGYWRYLIKYGKK' A
#
# COMPACT_ATOMS: atom_id res chain seq x y z
N MET A 1 15.47 3.37 6.30
CA MET A 1 14.28 2.70 5.74
C MET A 1 13.59 3.67 4.81
N VAL A 2 13.58 3.42 3.50
CA VAL A 2 12.86 4.28 2.55
C VAL A 2 11.39 3.90 2.56
N THR A 3 10.52 4.89 2.74
CA THR A 3 9.07 4.70 2.74
C THR A 3 8.43 5.21 1.45
N ILE A 4 7.16 4.87 1.24
CA ILE A 4 6.36 5.40 0.12
C ILE A 4 6.31 6.94 0.15
N LYS A 5 6.39 7.54 1.35
CA LYS A 5 6.39 9.00 1.51
C LYS A 5 7.68 9.63 0.99
N ASP A 6 8.83 8.99 1.21
CA ASP A 6 10.13 9.47 0.72
C ASP A 6 10.18 9.48 -0.80
N ILE A 7 9.68 8.41 -1.44
CA ILE A 7 9.57 8.33 -2.91
C ILE A 7 8.64 9.41 -3.44
N ALA A 8 7.54 9.68 -2.72
CA ALA A 8 6.56 10.70 -3.10
C ALA A 8 7.17 12.12 -3.05
N LEU A 9 7.91 12.43 -1.98
CA LEU A 9 8.67 13.68 -1.81
C LEU A 9 9.72 13.85 -2.90
N ALA A 10 10.51 12.80 -3.19
CA ALA A 10 11.56 12.85 -4.22
C ALA A 10 11.02 13.11 -5.64
N LEU A 11 9.76 12.72 -5.91
CA LEU A 11 9.11 12.88 -7.20
C LEU A 11 8.14 14.06 -7.26
N GLY A 12 7.91 14.77 -6.15
CA GLY A 12 6.95 15.87 -6.06
C GLY A 12 5.50 15.43 -6.29
N ILE A 13 5.16 14.17 -6.00
CA ILE A 13 3.81 13.63 -6.20
C ILE A 13 3.20 13.18 -4.87
N SER A 14 1.89 13.01 -4.83
CA SER A 14 1.22 12.52 -3.62
C SER A 14 1.58 11.05 -3.33
N HIS A 15 1.78 10.72 -2.06
CA HIS A 15 1.97 9.35 -1.59
C HIS A 15 0.80 8.43 -2.00
N VAL A 16 -0.40 9.01 -2.19
CA VAL A 16 -1.56 8.29 -2.72
C VAL A 16 -1.32 7.84 -4.16
N THR A 17 -0.69 8.67 -4.99
CA THR A 17 -0.33 8.34 -6.38
C THR A 17 0.75 7.26 -6.42
N VAL A 18 1.75 7.33 -5.55
CA VAL A 18 2.78 6.28 -5.43
C VAL A 18 2.15 4.96 -4.97
N SER A 19 1.27 5.00 -3.97
CA SER A 19 0.52 3.83 -3.52
C SER A 19 -0.37 3.23 -4.62
N ARG A 20 -1.03 4.08 -5.42
CA ARG A 20 -1.80 3.65 -6.60
C ARG A 20 -0.89 3.04 -7.66
N ALA A 21 0.28 3.62 -7.95
CA ALA A 21 1.21 3.07 -8.91
C ALA A 21 1.71 1.66 -8.51
N LEU A 22 1.83 1.39 -7.22
CA LEU A 22 2.25 0.09 -6.67
C LEU A 22 1.10 -0.93 -6.56
N ASN A 23 -0.11 -0.48 -6.19
CA ASN A 23 -1.26 -1.37 -5.92
C ASN A 23 -2.25 -1.50 -7.09
N ASN A 24 -2.42 -0.44 -7.87
CA ASN A 24 -3.38 -0.31 -8.98
C ASN A 24 -2.73 0.45 -10.15
N PRO A 25 -1.75 -0.18 -10.84
CA PRO A 25 -0.94 0.48 -11.87
C PRO A 25 -1.74 1.03 -13.06
N GLU A 26 -2.94 0.48 -13.30
CA GLU A 26 -3.88 0.94 -14.34
C GLU A 26 -4.41 2.37 -14.12
N LYS A 27 -4.44 2.85 -12.86
CA LYS A 27 -4.96 4.18 -12.51
C LYS A 27 -3.90 5.28 -12.60
N VAL A 28 -2.69 4.95 -13.03
CA VAL A 28 -1.56 5.88 -13.12
C VAL A 28 -0.99 5.82 -14.54
N GLN A 29 -0.71 6.98 -15.13
CA GLN A 29 -0.09 7.04 -16.44
C GLN A 29 1.22 6.24 -16.47
N ALA A 30 1.45 5.49 -17.55
CA ALA A 30 2.65 4.67 -17.73
C ALA A 30 3.94 5.46 -17.46
N LYS A 31 4.03 6.67 -18.02
CA LYS A 31 5.16 7.59 -17.82
C LYS A 31 5.44 7.91 -16.35
N THR A 32 4.40 8.09 -15.54
CA THR A 32 4.51 8.38 -14.10
C THR A 32 4.88 7.13 -13.32
N ARG A 33 4.29 5.98 -13.67
CA ARG A 33 4.64 4.67 -13.08
C ARG A 33 6.12 4.33 -13.32
N GLU A 34 6.63 4.53 -14.52
CA GLU A 34 8.03 4.26 -14.87
C GLU A 34 8.99 5.13 -14.05
N LYS A 35 8.70 6.43 -13.89
CA LYS A 35 9.45 7.32 -13.01
C LYS A 35 9.44 6.83 -11.56
N ILE A 36 8.29 6.39 -11.07
CA ILE A 36 8.15 5.85 -9.71
C ILE A 36 8.97 4.57 -9.53
N LEU A 37 8.92 3.66 -10.50
CA LEU A 37 9.69 2.40 -10.47
C LEU A 37 11.19 2.67 -10.52
N ALA A 38 11.64 3.58 -11.39
CA ALA A 38 13.04 3.97 -11.46
C ALA A 38 13.51 4.55 -10.13
N LYS A 39 12.74 5.47 -9.52
CA LYS A 39 13.12 6.11 -8.26
C LYS A 39 13.01 5.18 -7.07
N ALA A 40 12.03 4.28 -7.05
CA ALA A 40 11.95 3.21 -6.06
C ALA A 40 13.17 2.28 -6.13
N LYS A 41 13.66 1.98 -7.35
CA LYS A 41 14.86 1.17 -7.56
C LYS A 41 16.14 1.90 -7.10
N GLU A 42 16.29 3.18 -7.43
CA GLU A 42 17.41 4.02 -6.97
C GLU A 42 17.44 4.16 -5.45
N LEU A 43 16.27 4.31 -4.83
CA LEU A 43 16.16 4.46 -3.37
C LEU A 43 16.15 3.13 -2.63
N HIS A 44 16.38 2.00 -3.30
CA HIS A 44 16.31 0.66 -2.71
C HIS A 44 15.01 0.42 -1.92
N TYR A 45 13.89 0.93 -2.43
CA TYR A 45 12.59 0.72 -1.82
C TYR A 45 12.18 -0.74 -1.97
N VAL A 46 12.27 -1.48 -0.87
CA VAL A 46 11.76 -2.84 -0.76
C VAL A 46 10.35 -2.74 -0.19
N PRO A 47 9.29 -2.99 -1.00
CA PRO A 47 7.95 -3.08 -0.46
C PRO A 47 7.95 -4.22 0.58
N ASN A 48 7.76 -3.86 1.85
CA ASN A 48 7.82 -4.82 2.94
C ASN A 48 6.64 -5.80 2.80
N ALA A 49 6.90 -6.99 2.26
CA ALA A 49 5.89 -8.02 2.02
C ALA A 49 5.15 -8.40 3.32
N ALA A 50 5.82 -8.30 4.47
CA ALA A 50 5.23 -8.53 5.78
C ALA A 50 4.04 -7.58 6.10
N ALA A 51 4.05 -6.34 5.58
CA ALA A 51 2.93 -5.41 5.74
C ALA A 51 1.77 -5.68 4.78
N ARG A 52 2.01 -6.44 3.69
CA ARG A 52 1.01 -6.79 2.68
C ARG A 52 0.11 -7.93 3.14
N ASP A 53 0.64 -8.89 3.90
CA ASP A 53 -0.15 -10.00 4.44
C ASP A 53 -1.01 -9.60 5.64
N MET A 54 -0.57 -8.64 6.47
CA MET A 54 -1.31 -8.24 7.67
C MET A 54 -2.62 -7.48 7.38
N LYS A 55 -2.82 -6.97 6.15
CA LYS A 55 -4.05 -6.23 5.76
C LYS A 55 -5.16 -7.13 5.18
N LYS A 56 -4.95 -8.45 5.10
CA LYS A 56 -5.99 -9.43 4.74
C LYS A 56 -6.68 -10.04 5.95
N ILE A 57 -6.82 -9.30 7.05
CA ILE A 57 -7.78 -9.69 8.08
C ILE A 57 -9.11 -9.04 7.69
N PRO A 58 -10.07 -9.75 7.08
CA PRO A 58 -11.42 -9.24 6.96
C PRO A 58 -11.95 -9.01 8.37
N ALA A 59 -12.21 -7.76 8.73
CA ALA A 59 -12.82 -7.36 10.00
C ALA A 59 -14.30 -7.79 10.09
N THR A 60 -14.65 -9.00 9.65
CA THR A 60 -16.04 -9.38 9.33
C THR A 60 -16.38 -10.81 9.72
N GLY A 61 -15.92 -11.25 10.91
CA GLY A 61 -16.38 -12.51 11.52
C GLY A 61 -16.59 -12.41 13.03
N TYR A 62 -15.71 -11.69 13.73
CA TYR A 62 -15.70 -11.66 15.19
C TYR A 62 -16.93 -10.95 15.79
N TRP A 63 -17.37 -9.85 15.19
CA TRP A 63 -18.57 -9.12 15.60
C TRP A 63 -19.86 -9.95 15.43
N ARG A 64 -19.93 -10.80 14.40
CA ARG A 64 -21.07 -11.72 14.20
C ARG A 64 -21.08 -12.84 15.25
N TYR A 65 -19.89 -13.34 15.62
CA TYR A 65 -19.75 -14.39 16.65
C TYR A 65 -20.16 -13.88 18.04
N LEU A 66 -19.73 -12.68 18.42
CA LEU A 66 -20.05 -12.09 19.71
C LEU A 66 -21.55 -11.73 19.86
N ILE A 67 -22.22 -11.28 18.80
CA ILE A 67 -23.68 -11.03 18.86
C ILE A 67 -24.48 -12.35 18.96
N LYS A 68 -24.01 -13.43 18.32
CA LYS A 68 -24.72 -14.72 18.32
C LYS A 68 -24.51 -15.53 19.62
N TYR A 69 -23.36 -15.39 20.28
CA TYR A 69 -22.99 -16.21 21.45
C TYR A 69 -22.76 -15.40 22.74
N GLY A 70 -22.88 -14.07 22.72
CA GLY A 70 -22.63 -13.16 23.84
C GLY A 70 -23.83 -12.88 24.75
N LYS A 71 -24.68 -13.86 25.03
CA LYS A 71 -25.62 -13.81 26.16
C LYS A 71 -25.52 -15.10 26.99
N LYS A 72 -24.77 -15.00 28.08
CA LYS A 72 -25.06 -15.70 29.34
C LYS A 72 -25.17 -14.64 30.43
#